data_AF-A0A955BSC6-F1
#
_entry.id   AF-A0A955BSC6-F1
#
_cell.length_a   1.000
_cell.length_b   1.000
_cell.length_c   1.000
_cell.angle_alpha   90.00
_cell.angle_beta   90.00
_cell.angle_gamma   90.00
#
_symmetry.space_group_name_H-M   'P 1'
#
loop_
_entity.id
_entity.type
_entity.pdbx_description
1 polymer ?
#
loop_
_entity_poly.entity_id
_entity_poly.type
_entity_poly.pdbx_seq_one_letter_code
_entity_poly.pdbx_strand_id
1 'polypeptide(L)'
;MISTLPGCGGYDRNLRSVRDVHEKIRYVHENPVRRGLVATAVDWPWSSARAGATGGDEPLPIDRRSVPRLTINDDRLDSQYFR
;
A
#
# COMPACT_ATOMS: atom_id res chain seq x y z
N MET A 1 25.53 7.43 -29.61
CA MET A 1 24.20 8.01 -29.28
C MET A 1 23.59 7.16 -28.17
N ILE A 2 23.66 7.63 -26.93
CA ILE A 2 22.98 7.00 -25.78
C ILE A 2 21.73 7.84 -25.54
N SER A 3 20.56 7.23 -25.72
CA SER A 3 19.26 7.86 -25.49
C SER A 3 19.04 8.03 -23.99
N THR A 4 18.99 9.27 -23.53
CA THR A 4 18.57 9.66 -22.19
C THR A 4 17.07 9.38 -22.06
N LEU A 5 16.69 8.18 -21.62
CA LEU A 5 15.30 7.93 -21.22
C LEU A 5 14.95 8.88 -20.06
N PRO A 6 13.86 9.66 -20.13
CA PRO A 6 13.44 10.49 -19.02
C PRO A 6 13.20 9.59 -17.81
N GLY A 7 13.86 9.95 -16.70
CA GLY A 7 14.06 9.10 -15.55
C GLY A 7 12.77 8.51 -14.99
N CYS A 8 12.90 7.31 -14.44
CA CYS A 8 11.98 6.78 -13.44
C CYS A 8 11.90 7.75 -12.26
N GLY A 9 11.06 8.77 -12.35
CA GLY A 9 10.77 9.66 -11.24
C GLY A 9 10.08 8.87 -10.14
N GLY A 10 10.81 8.54 -9.07
CA GLY A 10 10.21 8.07 -7.84
C GLY A 10 9.28 9.15 -7.27
N TYR A 11 8.16 8.74 -6.71
CA TYR A 11 7.25 9.65 -6.02
C TYR A 11 7.33 9.39 -4.51
N ASP A 12 7.99 10.31 -3.81
CA ASP A 12 8.10 10.28 -2.35
C ASP A 12 6.96 11.09 -1.72
N ARG A 13 6.34 10.53 -0.68
CA ARG A 13 5.31 11.19 0.12
C ARG A 13 5.50 10.86 1.59
N ASN A 14 5.52 11.91 2.42
CA ASN A 14 5.41 11.75 3.87
C ASN A 14 3.98 11.35 4.24
N LEU A 15 3.83 10.20 4.88
CA LEU A 15 2.56 9.72 5.45
C LEU A 15 2.47 10.25 6.87
N ARG A 16 1.43 11.02 7.18
CA ARG A 16 1.35 11.79 8.43
C ARG A 16 0.28 11.27 9.39
N SER A 17 -0.54 10.31 8.94
CA SER A 17 -1.56 9.69 9.77
C SER A 17 -1.60 8.16 9.61
N VAL A 18 -2.23 7.49 10.56
CA VAL A 18 -2.51 6.06 10.48
C VAL A 18 -3.37 5.76 9.26
N ARG A 19 -4.35 6.61 8.98
CA ARG A 19 -5.25 6.45 7.83
C ARG A 19 -4.54 6.66 6.50
N ASP A 20 -3.60 7.60 6.38
CA ASP A 20 -2.70 7.74 5.22
C ASP A 20 -1.97 6.43 4.93
N VAL A 21 -1.40 5.81 5.98
CA VAL A 21 -0.70 4.51 5.88
C VAL A 21 -1.63 3.43 5.34
N HIS A 22 -2.82 3.28 5.93
CA HIS A 22 -3.80 2.28 5.50
C HIS A 22 -4.34 2.54 4.09
N GLU A 23 -4.53 3.80 3.71
CA GLU A 23 -4.94 4.18 2.35
C GLU A 23 -3.87 3.77 1.33
N LYS A 24 -2.58 4.04 1.61
CA LYS A 24 -1.50 3.70 0.66
C LYS A 24 -1.21 2.21 0.60
N ILE A 25 -1.31 1.48 1.71
CA ILE A 25 -1.24 0.01 1.69
C ILE A 25 -2.32 -0.55 0.76
N ARG A 26 -3.57 -0.12 0.94
CA ARG A 26 -4.70 -0.53 0.09
C ARG A 26 -4.47 -0.16 -1.37
N TYR A 27 -3.97 1.06 -1.64
CA TYR A 27 -3.66 1.49 -2.99
C TYR A 27 -2.68 0.56 -3.68
N VAL A 28 -1.59 0.19 -3.00
CA VAL A 28 -0.55 -0.71 -3.54
C VAL A 28 -1.12 -2.11 -3.79
N HIS A 29 -1.91 -2.66 -2.87
CA HIS A 29 -2.54 -3.98 -3.02
C HIS A 29 -3.53 -4.03 -4.18
N GLU A 30 -4.29 -2.97 -4.40
CA GLU A 30 -5.29 -2.90 -5.45
C GLU A 30 -4.72 -2.45 -6.82
N ASN A 31 -3.49 -1.93 -6.87
CA ASN A 31 -2.90 -1.45 -8.13
C ASN A 31 -2.85 -2.53 -9.24
N PRO A 32 -2.45 -3.79 -8.97
CA PRO A 32 -2.50 -4.85 -9.98
C PRO A 32 -3.90 -5.08 -10.55
N VAL A 33 -4.94 -4.97 -9.72
CA VAL A 33 -6.35 -5.09 -10.13
C VAL A 33 -6.77 -3.88 -10.96
N ARG A 34 -6.48 -2.66 -10.49
CA ARG A 34 -6.78 -1.41 -11.20
C ARG A 34 -6.09 -1.31 -12.57
N ARG A 35 -4.92 -1.93 -12.70
CA ARG A 35 -4.16 -2.03 -13.95
C ARG A 35 -4.60 -3.19 -14.84
N GLY A 36 -5.55 -4.02 -14.39
CA GLY A 36 -6.07 -5.16 -15.16
C GLY A 36 -5.09 -6.33 -15.28
N LEU A 37 -4.07 -6.41 -14.41
CA LEU A 37 -3.08 -7.49 -14.44
C LEU A 37 -3.61 -8.78 -13.82
N VAL A 38 -4.52 -8.65 -12.84
CA VAL A 38 -5.15 -9.76 -12.11
C VAL A 38 -6.60 -9.44 -11.77
N ALA A 39 -7.42 -10.47 -11.57
CA ALA A 39 -8.82 -10.32 -11.17
C ALA A 39 -8.96 -9.91 -9.70
N THR A 40 -8.11 -10.44 -8.82
CA THR A 40 -8.11 -10.10 -7.39
C THR A 40 -6.70 -9.76 -6.90
N ALA A 41 -6.61 -8.95 -5.85
CA ALA A 41 -5.33 -8.49 -5.31
C ALA A 41 -4.44 -9.65 -4.81
N VAL A 42 -5.05 -10.73 -4.31
CA VAL A 42 -4.33 -11.90 -3.79
C VAL A 42 -3.66 -12.73 -4.88
N ASP A 43 -4.16 -12.66 -6.12
CA ASP A 43 -3.60 -13.39 -7.27
C ASP A 43 -2.22 -12.84 -7.67
N TRP A 44 -1.90 -11.60 -7.30
CA TRP A 44 -0.61 -11.00 -7.61
C TRP A 44 0.48 -11.47 -6.64
N PRO A 45 1.46 -12.29 -7.09
CA PRO A 45 2.43 -12.94 -6.19
C PRO A 45 3.48 -11.97 -5.63
N TRP A 46 3.69 -10.82 -6.29
CA TRP A 46 4.72 -9.84 -5.94
C TRP A 46 4.18 -8.73 -5.03
N SER A 47 3.16 -9.02 -4.21
CA SER A 47 2.63 -8.08 -3.22
C SER A 47 2.31 -8.76 -1.90
N SER A 48 2.28 -7.95 -0.85
CA SER A 48 1.85 -8.37 0.49
C SER A 48 0.34 -8.59 0.63
N ALA A 49 -0.45 -8.39 -0.42
CA ALA A 49 -1.91 -8.54 -0.39
C ALA A 49 -2.32 -9.96 0.02
N ARG A 50 -1.58 -10.98 -0.46
CA ARG A 50 -1.82 -12.39 -0.12
C ARG A 50 -1.57 -12.67 1.34
N ALA A 51 -0.44 -12.22 1.88
CA ALA A 51 -0.13 -12.34 3.30
C ALA A 51 -1.21 -11.67 4.18
N GLY A 52 -1.83 -10.57 3.73
CA GLY A 52 -2.96 -9.95 4.41
C GLY A 52 -4.23 -10.83 4.45
N ALA A 53 -4.51 -11.57 3.37
CA ALA A 53 -5.72 -12.36 3.21
C ALA A 53 -5.62 -13.79 3.76
N THR A 54 -4.48 -14.47 3.57
CA THR A 54 -4.29 -15.87 3.94
C THR A 54 -3.63 -16.05 5.30
N GLY A 55 -3.05 -14.99 5.88
CA GLY A 55 -2.25 -15.06 7.11
C GLY A 55 -0.91 -15.77 6.95
N GLY A 56 -0.62 -16.34 5.78
CA GLY A 56 0.64 -17.00 5.45
C GLY A 56 1.78 -16.00 5.25
N ASP A 57 3.01 -16.51 5.38
CA ASP A 57 4.26 -15.77 5.23
C ASP A 57 4.88 -15.95 3.83
N GLU A 58 4.03 -16.04 2.80
CA GLU A 58 4.45 -16.29 1.42
C GLU A 58 4.21 -15.06 0.53
N PRO A 59 5.17 -14.66 -0.32
CA PRO A 59 6.51 -15.25 -0.51
C PRO A 59 7.54 -14.86 0.56
N LEU A 60 7.22 -13.88 1.41
CA LEU A 60 8.07 -13.41 2.51
C LEU A 60 7.23 -13.15 3.76
N PRO A 61 7.78 -13.40 4.97
CA PRO A 61 7.13 -13.05 6.22
C PRO A 61 6.98 -11.54 6.35
N ILE A 62 5.83 -11.10 6.87
CA ILE A 62 5.51 -9.69 7.05
C ILE A 62 5.21 -9.43 8.52
N ASP A 63 5.93 -8.47 9.11
CA ASP A 63 5.62 -7.99 10.45
C ASP A 63 4.38 -7.07 10.42
N ARG A 64 3.22 -7.69 10.59
CA ARG A 64 1.92 -7.01 10.67
C ARG A 64 1.76 -6.19 11.95
N ARG A 65 2.57 -6.44 12.99
CA ARG A 65 2.46 -5.73 14.29
C ARG A 65 3.09 -4.34 14.23
N SER A 66 4.02 -4.11 13.32
CA SER A 66 4.59 -2.78 13.06
C SER A 66 3.62 -1.81 12.39
N VAL A 67 2.58 -2.30 11.70
CA VAL A 67 1.58 -1.45 11.06
C VAL A 67 0.69 -0.82 12.15
N PRO A 68 0.58 0.53 12.20
CA PRO A 68 -0.25 1.19 13.20
C PRO A 68 -1.70 0.74 13.05
N ARG A 69 -2.36 0.44 14.18
CA ARG A 69 -3.75 0.01 14.19
C ARG A 69 -4.65 1.18 13.81
N LEU A 70 -5.46 1.01 12.77
CA LEU A 70 -6.51 1.96 12.42
C LEU A 70 -7.65 1.86 13.44
N THR A 71 -7.90 2.95 14.16
CA THR A 71 -8.97 3.10 15.14
C THR A 71 -9.95 4.18 14.70
N ILE A 72 -11.13 4.23 15.32
CA ILE A 72 -12.16 5.24 15.02
C ILE A 72 -11.70 6.68 15.31
N ASN A 73 -10.72 6.86 16.21
CA ASN A 73 -10.17 8.17 16.53
C ASN A 73 -9.30 8.71 15.39
N ASP A 74 -8.65 7.83 14.63
CA ASP A 74 -7.80 8.21 13.50
C ASP A 74 -8.63 8.87 12.37
N ASP A 75 -9.89 8.45 12.19
CA ASP A 75 -10.81 9.08 11.22
C ASP A 75 -11.17 10.52 11.62
N ARG A 76 -11.30 10.80 12.92
CA ARG A 76 -11.65 12.15 13.42
C ARG A 76 -10.47 13.11 13.36
N LEU A 77 -9.24 12.62 13.59
CA LEU A 77 -8.04 13.45 13.57
C LEU A 77 -7.73 13.89 12.13
N ASP A 78 -7.81 12.99 11.15
CA ASP A 78 -7.50 13.34 9.76
C ASP A 78 -8.39 14.46 9.21
N SER A 79 -9.69 14.42 9.50
CA SER A 79 -10.65 15.44 9.08
C SER A 79 -10.37 16.83 9.69
N GLN A 80 -9.72 16.87 10.86
CA GLN A 80 -9.44 18.11 11.59
C GLN A 80 -8.07 18.71 11.26
N TYR A 81 -7.10 17.89 10.82
CA TYR A 81 -5.73 18.33 10.54
C TYR A 81 -5.41 18.50 9.05
N PHE A 82 -6.17 17.89 8.14
CA PHE A 82 -5.91 17.94 6.68
C PHE A 82 -7.00 18.69 5.89
N ARG A 83 -7.21 19.97 6.23
CA ARG A 83 -7.96 20.92 5.39
C ARG A 83 -7.02 21.85 4.64
#